data_AF-A0A078M863-F1
#
_entry.id   AF-A0A078M863-F1
#
_cell.length_a   1.000
_cell.length_b   1.000
_cell.length_c   1.000
_cell.angle_alpha   90.00
_cell.angle_beta   90.00
_cell.angle_gamma   90.00
#
_symmetry.space_group_name_H-M   'P 1'
#
loop_
_entity.id
_entity.type
_entity.pdbx_description
1 polymer ?
#
loop_
_entity_poly.entity_id
_entity_poly.type
_entity_poly.pdbx_seq_one_letter_code
_entity_poly.pdbx_strand_id
1 'polypeptide(L)' 'MKQVVKMIRKSDIEKQYMRMLELELDYELATLYDAMQQNDAKDIVRSKKRLAEIQKELEVLHVYA' A
#
# COMPACT_ATOMS: atom_id res chain seq x y z
N MET A 1 13.28 34.59 -7.38
CA MET A 1 12.40 33.70 -6.57
C MET A 1 11.73 32.67 -7.48
N LYS A 2 12.33 31.49 -7.71
CA LYS A 2 11.77 30.48 -8.64
C LYS A 2 12.20 29.03 -8.36
N GLN A 3 12.53 28.67 -7.12
CA GLN A 3 12.96 27.31 -6.78
C GLN A 3 12.16 26.63 -5.65
N VAL A 4 11.29 27.35 -4.94
CA VAL A 4 10.59 26.79 -3.77
C VAL A 4 9.35 25.94 -4.15
N VAL A 5 8.78 26.17 -5.34
CA VAL A 5 7.51 25.52 -5.77
C VAL A 5 7.67 24.03 -6.12
N LYS A 6 8.90 23.55 -6.40
CA LYS A 6 9.12 22.14 -6.80
C LYS A 6 9.16 21.16 -5.63
N MET A 7 9.47 21.61 -4.41
CA MET A 7 9.53 20.71 -3.24
C MET A 7 8.15 20.36 -2.69
N ILE A 8 7.19 21.30 -2.74
CA ILE A 8 5.83 21.11 -2.21
C ILE A 8 5.09 19.97 -2.96
N ARG A 9 5.32 19.80 -4.26
CA ARG A 9 4.65 18.76 -5.06
C ARG A 9 5.10 17.34 -4.73
N LYS A 10 6.35 17.13 -4.31
CA LYS A 10 6.86 15.76 -4.03
C LYS A 10 6.25 15.19 -2.76
N SER A 11 6.19 15.99 -1.69
CA SER A 11 5.61 15.56 -0.41
C SER A 11 4.11 15.26 -0.50
N ASP A 12 3.39 15.99 -1.36
CA ASP A 12 1.96 15.72 -1.58
C ASP A 12 1.75 14.43 -2.37
N ILE A 13 2.58 14.15 -3.38
CA ILE A 13 2.51 12.91 -4.16
C ILE A 13 2.82 11.69 -3.29
N GLU A 14 3.85 11.76 -2.44
CA GLU A 14 4.20 10.69 -1.50
C GLU A 14 3.05 10.40 -0.52
N LYS A 15 2.40 11.44 0.02
CA LYS A 15 1.22 11.29 0.87
C LYS A 15 0.03 10.68 0.15
N GLN A 16 -0.19 11.03 -1.12
CA GLN A 16 -1.27 10.42 -1.91
C GLN A 16 -0.95 8.96 -2.23
N TYR A 17 0.29 8.64 -2.55
CA TYR A 17 0.73 7.26 -2.82
C TYR A 17 0.63 6.39 -1.56
N MET A 18 1.04 6.91 -0.40
CA MET A 18 0.86 6.25 0.89
C MET A 18 -0.62 5.94 1.17
N ARG A 19 -1.51 6.93 1.01
CA ARG A 19 -2.96 6.71 1.14
C ARG A 19 -3.51 5.68 0.16
N MET A 20 -3.00 5.67 -1.08
CA MET A 20 -3.42 4.70 -2.08
C MET A 20 -3.01 3.28 -1.68
N LEU A 21 -1.78 3.10 -1.19
CA LEU A 21 -1.29 1.83 -0.68
C LEU A 21 -2.05 1.37 0.58
N GLU A 22 -2.38 2.28 1.50
CA GLU A 22 -3.23 1.97 2.66
C GLU A 22 -4.60 1.46 2.21
N LEU A 23 -5.20 2.09 1.20
CA LEU A 23 -6.49 1.66 0.65
C LEU A 23 -6.40 0.29 -0.05
N GLU A 24 -5.31 0.03 -0.78
CA GLU A 24 -5.05 -1.28 -1.41
C GLU A 24 -4.81 -2.36 -0.35
N LEU A 25 -4.13 -2.02 0.75
CA LEU A 25 -3.92 -2.91 1.90
C LEU A 25 -5.26 -3.29 2.55
N ASP A 26 -6.13 -2.31 2.82
CA ASP A 26 -7.46 -2.55 3.39
C ASP A 26 -8.31 -3.46 2.48
N TYR A 27 -8.26 -3.24 1.16
CA TYR A 27 -8.94 -4.07 0.18
C TYR A 27 -8.43 -5.52 0.17
N GLU A 28 -7.11 -5.72 0.18
CA GLU A 28 -6.53 -7.07 0.22
C GLU A 28 -6.76 -7.77 1.57
N LEU A 29 -6.83 -7.04 2.68
CA LEU A 29 -7.21 -7.59 3.98
C LEU A 29 -8.67 -8.07 3.99
N ALA A 30 -9.60 -7.29 3.40
CA ALA A 30 -10.98 -7.72 3.24
C ALA A 30 -11.09 -8.98 2.35
N THR A 31 -10.34 -8.98 1.24
CA THR A 31 -10.27 -10.14 0.33
C THR A 31 -9.70 -11.38 1.03
N LEU A 32 -8.65 -11.21 1.84
CA LEU A 32 -8.08 -12.29 2.64
C LEU A 32 -9.07 -12.81 3.67
N TYR A 33 -9.83 -11.93 4.33
CA TYR A 33 -10.86 -12.33 5.28
C TYR A 33 -11.91 -13.20 4.60
N ASP A 34 -12.44 -12.79 3.45
CA ASP A 34 -13.42 -13.57 2.70
C ASP A 34 -12.85 -14.92 2.23
N ALA A 35 -11.61 -14.93 1.73
CA ALA A 35 -10.93 -16.16 1.34
C ALA A 35 -10.72 -17.12 2.52
N MET A 36 -10.43 -16.59 3.72
CA MET A 36 -10.32 -17.36 4.96
C MET A 36 -11.68 -17.93 5.38
N GLN A 37 -12.77 -17.18 5.23
CA GLN A 37 -14.13 -17.67 5.51
C GLN A 37 -14.55 -18.78 4.55
N GLN A 38 -14.16 -18.67 3.28
CA GLN A 38 -14.45 -19.67 2.24
C GLN A 38 -13.45 -20.84 2.23
N ASN A 39 -12.41 -20.78 3.07
CA ASN A 39 -11.32 -21.76 3.14
C ASN A 39 -10.60 -21.96 1.79
N ASP A 40 -10.56 -20.91 0.96
CA ASP A 40 -9.87 -20.94 -0.33
C ASP A 40 -8.37 -20.73 -0.12
N ALA A 41 -7.65 -21.84 -0.03
CA ALA A 41 -6.20 -21.83 0.19
C ALA A 41 -5.42 -21.10 -0.92
N LYS A 42 -5.91 -21.04 -2.16
CA LYS A 42 -5.22 -20.34 -3.25
C LYS A 42 -5.32 -18.84 -3.06
N ASP A 43 -6.52 -18.36 -2.74
CA ASP A 43 -6.78 -16.94 -2.56
C ASP A 43 -6.16 -16.41 -1.27
N ILE A 44 -6.14 -17.22 -0.20
CA ILE A 44 -5.40 -16.91 1.03
C ILE A 44 -3.90 -16.70 0.74
N VAL A 45 -3.28 -17.60 -0.04
CA VAL A 45 -1.85 -17.47 -0.38
C VAL A 45 -1.61 -16.27 -1.29
N ARG A 46 -2.51 -16.02 -2.25
CA ARG A 46 -2.42 -14.85 -3.16
C ARG A 46 -2.49 -13.55 -2.37
N SER A 47 -3.51 -13.36 -1.54
CA SER A 47 -3.69 -12.12 -0.78
C SER A 47 -2.58 -11.91 0.25
N LYS A 48 -2.09 -12.97 0.91
CA LYS A 48 -0.91 -12.85 1.78
C LYS A 48 0.35 -12.40 1.03
N LYS A 49 0.57 -12.92 -0.18
CA LYS A 49 1.71 -12.49 -1.01
C LYS A 49 1.56 -11.00 -1.39
N ARG A 50 0.35 -10.59 -1.79
CA ARG A 50 0.07 -9.20 -2.17
C ARG A 50 0.24 -8.24 -0.98
N LEU A 51 -0.25 -8.60 0.20
CA LEU A 51 -0.06 -7.84 1.43
C LEU A 51 1.43 -7.67 1.77
N ALA A 52 2.25 -8.70 1.58
CA ALA A 52 3.70 -8.59 1.80
C ALA A 52 4.40 -7.65 0.79
N GLU A 53 3.93 -7.62 -0.47
CA GLU A 53 4.42 -6.67 -1.48
C GLU A 53 4.07 -5.22 -1.07
N ILE A 54 2.82 -4.97 -0.70
CA ILE A 54 2.34 -3.64 -0.26
C ILE A 54 3.08 -3.18 1.00
N GLN A 55 3.27 -4.08 1.97
CA GLN A 55 4.02 -3.78 3.19
C GLN A 55 5.47 -3.40 2.89
N LYS A 56 6.13 -4.09 1.96
CA LYS A 56 7.49 -3.75 1.52
C LYS A 56 7.53 -2.39 0.82
N GLU A 57 6.54 -2.06 -0.01
CA GLU A 57 6.46 -0.72 -0.62
C GLU A 57 6.28 0.38 0.43
N LEU A 58 5.40 0.17 1.41
CA LEU A 58 5.19 1.10 2.53
C LEU A 58 6.46 1.27 3.38
N GLU A 59 7.18 0.20 3.68
CA GLU A 59 8.48 0.27 4.38
C GLU A 59 9.50 1.08 3.59
N VAL A 60 9.60 0.87 2.28
CA VAL A 60 10.48 1.65 1.41
C VAL A 60 10.11 3.13 1.46
N LEU A 61 8.82 3.48 1.38
CA LEU A 61 8.35 4.86 1.51
C LEU A 61 8.65 5.48 2.87
N HIS A 62 8.43 4.73 3.96
CA HIS A 62 8.74 5.19 5.31
C HIS A 62 10.24 5.42 5.54
N VAL A 63 11.11 4.65 4.88
CA VAL A 63 12.56 4.84 4.95
C VAL A 63 13.01 6.12 4.22
N TYR A 64 12.24 6.61 3.24
CA TYR A 64 12.53 7.84 2.51
C TYR A 64 11.80 9.09 3.04
N ALA A 65 10.87 8.94 3.98
CA ALA A 65 10.08 10.03 4.60
C ALA A 65 10.77 10.65 5.82
#